data_AF-A0A317Z299-F1
#
_entry.id   AF-A0A317Z299-F1
#
_cell.length_a   1.000
_cell.length_b   1.000
_cell.length_c   1.000
_cell.angle_alpha   90.00
_cell.angle_beta   90.00
_cell.angle_gamma   90.00
#
_symmetry.space_group_name_H-M   'P 1'
#
loop_
_entity.id
_entity.type
_entity.pdbx_description
1 polymer ?
#
loop_
_entity_poly.entity_id
_entity_poly.type
_entity_poly.pdbx_seq_one_letter_code
_entity_poly.pdbx_strand_id
1 'polypeptide(L)'
;MNINPNEVDILISAVKPEQYPELDLPEVALSGRSNVGKSTFINSMIGRKNMARTSQQPGKTQTLNFFNIDNQLIFVDVPGYGYAK
;
A
#
# COMPACT_ATOMS: atom_id res chain seq x y z
N MET A 1 7.52 -12.22 11.48
CA MET A 1 6.17 -12.59 11.00
C MET A 1 6.36 -13.52 9.82
N ASN A 2 5.73 -14.71 9.83
CA ASN A 2 5.76 -15.60 8.68
C ASN A 2 4.55 -15.24 7.83
N ILE A 3 4.78 -14.61 6.68
CA ILE A 3 3.74 -14.18 5.75
C ILE A 3 3.64 -15.25 4.67
N ASN A 4 2.44 -15.77 4.40
CA ASN A 4 2.20 -16.56 3.21
C ASN A 4 2.12 -15.63 1.99
N PRO A 5 3.10 -15.63 1.07
CA PRO A 5 3.06 -14.76 -0.09
C PRO A 5 1.94 -15.15 -1.07
N ASN A 6 1.21 -16.25 -0.87
CA ASN A 6 0.05 -16.56 -1.71
C ASN A 6 -1.25 -15.88 -1.24
N GLU A 7 -1.32 -15.45 0.02
CA GLU A 7 -2.49 -14.87 0.68
C GLU A 7 -2.31 -13.35 0.85
N VAL A 8 -2.04 -12.64 -0.25
CA VAL A 8 -1.82 -11.20 -0.21
C VAL A 8 -2.63 -10.53 -1.31
N ASP A 9 -3.59 -9.70 -0.93
CA ASP A 9 -4.55 -9.12 -1.86
C ASP A 9 -4.65 -7.60 -1.73
N ILE A 10 -4.95 -6.95 -2.85
CA ILE A 10 -5.34 -5.54 -2.86
C ILE A 10 -6.82 -5.49 -2.47
N LEU A 11 -7.12 -4.87 -1.33
CA LEU A 11 -8.49 -4.71 -0.86
C LEU A 11 -9.21 -3.63 -1.65
N ILE A 12 -8.65 -2.42 -1.63
CA ILE A 12 -9.25 -1.26 -2.27
C ILE A 12 -8.24 -0.14 -2.50
N SER A 13 -8.42 0.60 -3.58
CA SER A 13 -7.81 1.92 -3.79
C SER A 13 -8.85 2.99 -3.44
N ALA A 14 -8.88 3.41 -2.18
CA ALA A 14 -9.86 4.35 -1.66
C ALA A 14 -9.54 5.78 -2.10
N VAL A 15 -10.52 6.47 -2.70
CA VAL A 15 -10.46 7.91 -3.01
C VAL A 15 -11.06 8.77 -1.88
N LYS A 16 -11.82 8.16 -0.95
CA LYS A 16 -12.46 8.84 0.18
C LYS A 16 -12.55 7.93 1.42
N PRO A 17 -12.71 8.49 2.64
CA PRO A 17 -12.80 7.73 3.88
C PRO A 17 -13.93 6.71 3.94
N GLU A 18 -15.06 6.96 3.27
CA GLU A 18 -16.21 6.04 3.27
C GLU A 18 -15.92 4.73 2.54
N GLN A 19 -14.78 4.64 1.84
CA GLN A 19 -14.33 3.43 1.15
C GLN A 19 -13.27 2.66 1.94
N TYR A 20 -12.89 3.11 3.14
CA TYR A 20 -11.91 2.39 3.93
C TYR A 20 -12.46 1.02 4.33
N PRO A 21 -11.66 -0.04 4.23
CA PRO A 21 -12.10 -1.37 4.62
C PRO A 21 -12.35 -1.40 6.13
N GLU A 22 -13.51 -1.90 6.54
CA GLU A 22 -13.83 -2.13 7.95
C GLU A 22 -13.37 -3.54 8.34
N LEU A 23 -12.09 -3.67 8.67
CA LEU A 23 -11.47 -4.93 9.07
C LEU A 23 -10.85 -4.79 10.47
N ASP A 24 -11.05 -5.80 11.32
CA ASP A 24 -10.45 -5.86 12.66
C ASP A 24 -9.01 -6.41 12.61
N LEU A 25 -8.16 -5.74 11.84
CA LEU A 25 -6.75 -6.07 11.66
C LEU A 25 -5.88 -4.83 11.91
N PRO A 26 -4.66 -5.00 12.43
CA PRO A 26 -3.74 -3.87 12.62
C PRO A 26 -3.35 -3.26 11.26
N GLU A 27 -3.41 -1.93 11.17
CA GLU A 27 -3.02 -1.19 9.97
C GLU A 27 -1.65 -0.53 10.12
N VAL A 28 -0.82 -0.59 9.07
CA VAL A 28 0.46 0.10 8.99
C VAL A 28 0.49 0.95 7.73
N ALA A 29 0.44 2.28 7.92
CA ALA A 29 0.50 3.25 6.84
C ALA A 29 1.93 3.62 6.46
N LEU A 30 2.22 3.66 5.17
CA LEU A 30 3.51 4.02 4.60
C LEU A 30 3.41 5.36 3.87
N SER A 31 4.06 6.38 4.43
CA SER A 31 4.12 7.73 3.86
C SER A 31 5.57 8.12 3.56
N GLY A 32 5.78 8.94 2.54
CA GLY A 32 7.10 9.34 2.09
C GLY A 32 7.08 9.91 0.68
N ARG A 33 8.19 10.53 0.25
CA ARG A 33 8.28 11.20 -1.06
C ARG A 33 7.93 10.28 -2.23
N SER A 34 7.47 10.85 -3.35
CA SER A 34 7.33 10.06 -4.58
C SER A 34 8.68 9.44 -4.96
N ASN A 35 8.66 8.17 -5.39
CA ASN A 35 9.85 7.41 -5.78
C ASN A 35 10.90 7.16 -4.67
N VAL A 36 10.56 7.35 -3.39
CA VAL A 36 11.49 7.07 -2.27
C VAL A 36 11.66 5.56 -1.97
N GLY A 37 10.87 4.68 -2.61
CA GLY A 37 10.97 3.23 -2.43
C GLY A 37 9.86 2.57 -1.60
N LYS A 38 8.76 3.26 -1.28
CA LYS A 38 7.60 2.69 -0.54
C LYS A 38 7.08 1.39 -1.17
N SER A 39 6.82 1.40 -2.47
CA SER A 39 6.32 0.22 -3.19
C SER A 39 7.34 -0.92 -3.20
N THR A 40 8.64 -0.60 -3.24
CA THR A 40 9.71 -1.60 -3.10
C THR A 40 9.68 -2.22 -1.71
N PHE A 41 9.56 -1.41 -0.65
CA PHE A 41 9.45 -1.90 0.72
C PHE A 41 8.24 -2.84 0.90
N ILE A 42 7.06 -2.45 0.40
CA ILE A 42 5.86 -3.29 0.45
C ILE A 42 6.10 -4.63 -0.23
N ASN A 43 6.57 -4.60 -1.50
CA ASN A 43 6.84 -5.81 -2.28
C ASN A 43 7.87 -6.74 -1.60
N SER A 44 8.91 -6.18 -0.98
CA SER A 44 9.91 -6.94 -0.22
C SER A 44 9.33 -7.59 1.03
N MET A 45 8.47 -6.89 1.78
CA MET A 45 7.85 -7.42 2.99
C MET A 45 6.87 -8.56 2.71
N ILE A 46 6.12 -8.47 1.61
CA ILE A 46 5.10 -9.48 1.25
C ILE A 46 5.67 -10.65 0.43
N GLY A 47 6.95 -10.60 0.03
CA GLY A 47 7.58 -11.62 -0.80
C GLY A 47 7.03 -11.71 -2.24
N ARG A 48 6.32 -10.69 -2.73
CA ARG A 48 5.76 -10.62 -4.10
C ARG A 48 6.36 -9.46 -4.89
N LYS A 49 6.53 -9.67 -6.19
CA LYS A 49 6.90 -8.60 -7.12
C LYS A 49 5.65 -7.93 -7.68
N ASN A 50 5.70 -6.62 -7.91
CA ASN A 50 4.70 -5.83 -8.65
C ASN A 50 3.28 -5.76 -8.04
N MET A 51 3.11 -6.05 -6.75
CA MET A 51 1.83 -5.85 -6.05
C MET A 51 1.59 -4.37 -5.77
N ALA A 52 2.52 -3.74 -5.05
CA ALA A 52 2.52 -2.29 -4.91
C ALA A 52 3.22 -1.67 -6.11
N ARG A 53 2.54 -0.74 -6.80
CA ARG A 53 3.06 -0.04 -7.98
C ARG A 53 3.38 1.41 -7.64
N THR A 54 4.50 1.89 -8.14
CA THR A 54 4.83 3.32 -8.13
C THR A 54 3.88 4.06 -9.07
N SER A 55 3.09 5.00 -8.55
CA SER A 55 2.32 5.92 -9.39
C SER A 55 3.27 6.81 -10.18
N GLN A 56 3.18 6.76 -11.51
CA GLN A 56 4.07 7.50 -12.42
C GLN A 56 3.62 8.94 -12.67
N GLN A 57 2.38 9.31 -12.31
CA GLN A 57 1.81 10.63 -12.61
C GLN A 57 1.41 11.36 -11.32
N PRO A 58 2.15 12.41 -10.92
CA PRO A 58 1.77 13.27 -9.81
C PRO A 58 0.46 14.02 -10.11
N GLY A 59 -0.45 14.09 -9.13
CA GLY A 59 -1.36 15.23 -9.00
C GLY A 59 -2.78 15.14 -9.58
N LYS A 60 -3.33 13.97 -9.95
CA LYS A 60 -4.75 13.90 -10.40
C LYS A 60 -5.75 13.33 -9.39
N THR A 61 -5.38 12.31 -8.62
CA THR A 61 -6.16 11.81 -7.46
C THR A 61 -5.19 11.06 -6.54
N GLN A 62 -5.21 11.38 -5.25
CA GLN A 62 -4.41 10.70 -4.24
C GLN A 62 -5.26 9.58 -3.62
N THR A 63 -5.15 8.35 -4.12
CA THR A 63 -5.81 7.18 -3.51
C THR A 63 -4.95 6.58 -2.42
N LEU A 64 -5.57 6.10 -1.34
CA LEU A 64 -4.94 5.18 -0.39
C LEU A 64 -5.14 3.76 -0.88
N ASN A 65 -4.06 2.99 -1.02
CA ASN A 65 -4.15 1.59 -1.42
C ASN A 65 -4.02 0.70 -0.19
N PHE A 66 -5.02 -0.12 0.06
CA PHE A 66 -5.06 -1.06 1.17
C PHE A 66 -4.70 -2.46 0.67
N PHE A 67 -3.78 -3.11 1.35
CA PHE A 67 -3.32 -4.47 1.06
C PHE A 67 -3.54 -5.34 2.28
N ASN A 68 -4.34 -6.40 2.14
CA ASN A 68 -4.42 -7.45 3.17
C ASN A 68 -3.19 -8.33 3.06
N ILE A 69 -2.46 -8.49 4.17
CA ILE A 69 -1.27 -9.32 4.25
C ILE A 69 -1.62 -10.55 5.09
N ASP A 70 -1.98 -11.65 4.43
CA ASP A 70 -2.18 -12.96 5.04
C ASP A 70 -3.20 -12.96 6.20
N ASN A 71 -4.18 -12.05 6.14
CA ASN A 71 -5.16 -11.83 7.22
C ASN A 71 -4.50 -11.55 8.60
N GLN A 72 -3.26 -11.05 8.61
CA GLN A 72 -2.49 -10.72 9.80
C GLN A 72 -2.38 -9.21 10.03
N LEU A 73 -2.28 -8.43 8.95
CA LEU A 73 -2.24 -6.97 9.00
C LEU A 73 -2.69 -6.36 7.67
N ILE A 74 -2.91 -5.05 7.70
CA ILE A 74 -3.19 -4.26 6.50
C ILE A 74 -2.05 -3.28 6.28
N PHE A 75 -1.49 -3.28 5.07
CA PHE A 75 -0.63 -2.19 4.63
C PHE A 75 -1.46 -1.12 3.92
N VAL A 76 -1.20 0.14 4.27
CA VAL A 76 -1.82 1.30 3.64
C VAL A 76 -0.74 2.11 2.91
N ASP A 77 -0.70 2.02 1.58
CA ASP A 77 0.21 2.82 0.76
C ASP A 77 -0.38 4.21 0.57
N VAL A 78 0.25 5.19 1.21
CA VAL A 78 -0.11 6.60 1.11
C VAL A 78 0.55 7.17 -0.15
N PRO A 79 -0.17 7.94 -0.97
CA PRO A 79 0.40 8.54 -2.17
C PRO A 79 1.61 9.41 -1.80
N GLY A 80 2.64 9.32 -2.64
CA GLY A 80 3.88 10.03 -2.38
C GLY A 80 3.71 11.54 -2.44
N TYR A 81 4.25 12.26 -1.45
CA TYR A 81 4.24 13.72 -1.44
C TYR A 81 5.53 14.28 -2.07
N GLY A 82 5.40 15.32 -2.89
CA GLY A 82 6.56 15.89 -3.61
C GLY A 82 7.29 14.87 -4.49
N TYR A 83 8.42 15.28 -5.06
CA TYR A 83 9.23 14.43 -5.95
C TYR A 83 10.61 14.20 -5.31
N ALA A 84 11.02 12.96 -5.07
CA ALA A 84 12.42 12.65 -4.73
C ALA A 84 13.28 12.82 -6.00
N LYS A 85 14.34 13.63 -5.90
CA LYS A 85 15.33 13.80 -6.97
C LYS A 85 16.46 12.81 -6.76
#